data_AF-A0A3D0NNA4-F1
#
_entry.id   AF-A0A3D0NNA4-F1
#
_cell.length_a   1.000
_cell.length_b   1.000
_cell.length_c   1.000
_cell.angle_alpha   90.00
_cell.angle_beta   90.00
_cell.angle_gamma   90.00
#
_symmetry.space_group_name_H-M   'P 1'
#
loop_
_entity.id
_entity.type
_entity.pdbx_description
1 polymer ?
#
loop_
_entity_poly.entity_id
_entity_poly.type
_entity_poly.pdbx_seq_one_letter_code
_entity_poly.pdbx_strand_id
1 'polypeptide(L)'
;LLRALHGRMPFRTITFGMQTDNDYYADEIQVSGFSTAFTCHYNGNTCRLTIPALGVHSIMNALAAFAVGQVLGLNEETIARGLSHYQNAPMRQQIRDCGSFVLIDDSYNASPEATRASLDVLKSIAKARTTAVLADMLELGDAAAAEHYNIGKYLAAIGIDRLIAVGPLSRHTAQGAADNGCPSVQTADTNAQAYALLKDTITEGETLLVKGSRGMHTDEIVNNVQCAMCNVQ
;
A
#
# COMPACT_ATOMS: atom_id res chain seq x y z
N LEU A 1 -10.49 17.38 -3.47
CA LEU A 1 -11.83 17.64 -4.07
C LEU A 1 -12.83 18.30 -3.11
N LEU A 2 -13.01 17.81 -1.88
CA LEU A 2 -14.09 18.32 -0.99
C LEU A 2 -13.82 19.68 -0.32
N ARG A 3 -12.59 20.19 -0.41
CA ARG A 3 -12.19 21.45 0.25
C ARG A 3 -12.99 22.67 -0.21
N ALA A 4 -13.40 22.69 -1.48
CA ALA A 4 -14.25 23.74 -2.05
C ALA A 4 -15.66 23.79 -1.44
N LEU A 5 -16.05 22.79 -0.63
CA LEU A 5 -17.31 22.72 0.10
C LEU A 5 -17.17 23.18 1.56
N HIS A 6 -15.96 23.47 2.04
CA HIS A 6 -15.74 23.92 3.41
C HIS A 6 -16.53 25.21 3.70
N GLY A 7 -17.25 25.25 4.82
CA GLY A 7 -18.12 26.38 5.19
C GLY A 7 -19.40 26.54 4.35
N ARG A 8 -19.64 25.67 3.36
CA ARG A 8 -20.83 25.71 2.49
C ARG A 8 -21.87 24.64 2.81
N MET A 9 -21.55 23.73 3.74
CA MET A 9 -22.43 22.63 4.14
C MET A 9 -23.28 23.03 5.36
N PRO A 10 -24.53 22.55 5.46
CA PRO A 10 -25.42 22.85 6.59
C PRO A 10 -25.05 22.09 7.88
N PHE A 11 -23.92 21.40 7.89
CA PHE A 11 -23.42 20.59 8.99
C PHE A 11 -21.96 20.90 9.26
N ARG A 12 -21.49 20.59 10.48
CA ARG A 12 -20.08 20.75 10.86
C ARG A 12 -19.22 19.87 9.98
N THR A 13 -18.24 20.49 9.32
CA THR A 13 -17.22 19.79 8.53
C THR A 13 -15.90 19.76 9.29
N ILE A 14 -15.16 18.66 9.15
CA ILE A 14 -13.81 18.48 9.69
C ILE A 14 -12.95 17.96 8.54
N THR A 15 -11.74 18.52 8.42
CA THR A 15 -10.75 18.16 7.40
C THR A 15 -9.58 17.43 8.04
N PHE A 16 -9.02 16.46 7.32
CA PHE A 16 -7.83 15.73 7.72
C PHE A 16 -6.91 15.55 6.51
N GLY A 17 -5.60 15.53 6.75
CA GLY A 17 -4.61 15.31 5.69
C GLY A 17 -3.20 15.73 6.12
N MET A 18 -2.24 15.66 5.20
CA MET A 18 -0.84 16.00 5.51
C MET A 18 -0.53 17.50 5.50
N GLN A 19 -1.44 18.33 5.00
CA GLN A 19 -1.24 19.77 4.91
C GLN A 19 -1.64 20.45 6.24
N THR A 20 -0.87 21.47 6.66
CA THR A 20 -1.02 22.15 7.95
C THR A 20 -2.28 23.02 8.07
N ASP A 21 -2.97 23.26 6.97
CA ASP A 21 -4.24 23.97 6.88
C ASP A 21 -5.46 23.01 6.92
N ASN A 22 -5.26 21.75 7.34
CA ASN A 22 -6.35 20.86 7.76
C ASN A 22 -6.61 20.99 9.26
N ASP A 23 -7.84 20.69 9.69
CA ASP A 23 -8.20 20.66 11.12
C ASP A 23 -7.41 19.59 11.88
N TYR A 24 -7.07 18.50 11.20
CA TYR A 24 -6.22 17.41 11.68
C TYR A 24 -5.09 17.15 10.68
N TYR A 25 -3.84 17.25 11.12
CA TYR A 25 -2.70 16.93 10.26
C TYR A 25 -1.57 16.25 11.01
N ALA A 26 -0.61 15.71 10.25
CA ALA A 26 0.53 15.00 10.81
C ALA A 26 1.87 15.57 10.32
N ASP A 27 2.84 15.63 11.23
CA ASP A 27 4.25 15.88 10.95
C ASP A 27 5.14 14.98 11.83
N GLU A 28 6.46 15.25 11.84
CA GLU A 28 7.45 14.51 12.63
C GLU A 28 7.36 12.98 12.45
N ILE A 29 7.15 12.57 11.20
CA ILE A 29 6.91 11.18 10.81
C ILE A 29 8.21 10.40 10.92
N GLN A 30 8.17 9.31 11.66
CA GLN A 30 9.29 8.40 11.89
C GLN A 30 8.82 6.98 11.66
N VAL A 31 9.45 6.29 10.72
CA VAL A 31 9.21 4.87 10.47
C VAL A 31 10.23 4.06 11.26
N SER A 32 9.76 3.07 12.02
CA SER A 32 10.59 2.13 12.77
C SER A 32 10.03 0.72 12.63
N GLY A 33 10.77 -0.16 11.96
CA GLY A 33 10.28 -1.49 11.58
C GLY A 33 9.04 -1.38 10.70
N PHE A 34 7.95 -2.02 11.12
CA PHE A 34 6.65 -2.00 10.42
C PHE A 34 5.63 -1.03 11.05
N SER A 35 6.13 -0.09 11.86
CA SER A 35 5.32 0.90 12.55
C SER A 35 5.70 2.32 12.14
N THR A 36 4.72 3.21 12.18
CA THR A 36 4.90 4.64 11.92
C THR A 36 4.49 5.43 13.16
N ALA A 37 5.42 6.22 13.69
CA ALA A 37 5.14 7.22 14.72
C ALA A 37 5.09 8.62 14.10
N PHE A 38 4.13 9.44 14.52
CA PHE A 38 3.95 10.80 14.00
C PHE A 38 3.25 11.67 15.04
N THR A 39 3.39 12.99 14.89
CA THR A 39 2.72 13.96 15.75
C THR A 39 1.44 14.42 15.06
N CYS A 40 0.29 14.15 15.68
CA CYS A 40 -1.04 14.58 15.22
C CYS A 40 -1.35 15.96 15.81
N HIS A 41 -1.61 16.94 14.96
CA HIS A 41 -2.04 18.29 15.34
C HIS A 41 -3.54 18.40 15.19
N TYR A 42 -4.22 18.93 16.22
CA TYR A 42 -5.68 19.06 16.24
C TYR A 42 -6.12 20.15 17.23
N ASN A 43 -7.02 21.05 16.83
CA ASN A 43 -7.57 22.11 17.71
C ASN A 43 -6.52 22.90 18.52
N GLY A 44 -5.32 23.13 17.97
CA GLY A 44 -4.20 23.79 18.66
C GLY A 44 -3.43 22.93 19.66
N ASN A 45 -3.79 21.65 19.80
CA ASN A 45 -3.10 20.64 20.60
C ASN A 45 -2.30 19.69 19.70
N THR A 46 -1.44 18.90 20.34
CA THR A 46 -0.68 17.83 19.69
C THR A 46 -0.80 16.52 20.46
N CYS A 47 -0.91 15.40 19.75
CA CYS A 47 -0.85 14.05 20.33
C CYS A 47 0.14 13.19 19.54
N ARG A 48 1.09 12.55 20.23
CA ARG A 48 2.01 11.60 19.59
C ARG A 48 1.28 10.28 19.36
N LEU A 49 1.20 9.86 18.12
CA LEU A 49 0.55 8.61 17.71
C LEU A 49 1.58 7.63 17.15
N THR A 50 1.32 6.35 17.38
CA THR A 50 2.05 5.26 16.75
C THR A 50 1.03 4.28 16.19
N ILE A 51 1.17 3.93 14.91
CA ILE A 51 0.35 2.91 14.24
C ILE A 51 1.25 1.78 13.74
N PRO A 52 0.82 0.51 13.88
CA PRO A 52 1.52 -0.64 13.31
C PRO A 52 1.20 -0.80 11.81
N ALA A 53 1.40 0.28 11.06
CA ALA A 53 1.14 0.34 9.62
C ALA A 53 2.09 1.33 8.95
N LEU A 54 2.33 1.13 7.66
CA LEU A 54 3.25 1.93 6.85
C LEU A 54 2.50 2.75 5.80
N GLY A 55 3.19 3.78 5.31
CA GLY A 55 2.73 4.66 4.24
C GLY A 55 1.84 5.81 4.71
N VAL A 56 1.88 6.89 3.93
CA VAL A 56 1.15 8.13 4.21
C VAL A 56 -0.37 7.91 4.26
N HIS A 57 -0.90 6.99 3.46
CA HIS A 57 -2.32 6.61 3.50
C HIS A 57 -2.75 6.05 4.85
N SER A 58 -1.89 5.28 5.52
CA SER A 58 -2.18 4.76 6.87
C SER A 58 -2.21 5.88 7.92
N ILE A 59 -1.33 6.88 7.79
CA ILE A 59 -1.36 8.09 8.63
C ILE A 59 -2.67 8.85 8.39
N MET A 60 -3.07 9.07 7.14
CA MET A 60 -4.34 9.75 6.82
C MET A 60 -5.55 9.01 7.39
N ASN A 61 -5.58 7.68 7.32
CA ASN A 61 -6.63 6.87 7.95
C ASN A 61 -6.63 7.00 9.47
N ALA A 62 -5.45 7.04 10.09
CA ALA A 62 -5.32 7.26 11.53
C ALA A 62 -5.78 8.65 11.96
N LEU A 63 -5.49 9.69 11.17
CA LEU A 63 -6.01 11.05 11.38
C LEU A 63 -7.54 11.10 11.29
N ALA A 64 -8.13 10.42 10.30
CA ALA A 64 -9.58 10.32 10.16
C ALA A 64 -10.21 9.60 11.38
N ALA A 65 -9.63 8.48 11.79
CA ALA A 65 -10.08 7.74 12.98
C ALA A 65 -9.92 8.57 14.26
N PHE A 66 -8.83 9.33 14.39
CA PHE A 66 -8.59 10.22 15.52
C PHE A 66 -9.64 11.34 15.56
N ALA A 67 -9.92 11.98 14.42
CA ALA A 67 -10.95 13.01 14.31
C ALA A 67 -12.34 12.47 14.70
N VAL A 68 -12.71 11.28 14.21
CA VAL A 68 -13.98 10.63 14.59
C VAL A 68 -14.03 10.32 16.09
N GLY A 69 -12.96 9.77 16.66
CA GLY A 69 -12.87 9.49 18.10
C GLY A 69 -13.05 10.75 18.95
N GLN A 70 -12.42 11.86 18.56
CA GLN A 70 -12.59 13.16 19.22
C GLN A 70 -14.03 13.67 19.13
N VAL A 71 -14.67 13.56 17.97
CA VAL A 71 -16.09 13.95 17.79
C VAL A 71 -17.02 13.12 18.67
N LEU A 72 -16.71 11.84 18.88
CA LEU A 72 -17.47 10.94 19.76
C LEU A 72 -17.14 11.11 21.26
N GLY A 73 -16.26 12.04 21.62
CA GLY A 73 -15.91 12.36 23.01
C GLY A 73 -14.90 11.42 23.65
N LEU A 74 -14.15 10.62 22.87
CA LEU A 74 -13.04 9.82 23.40
C LEU A 74 -11.85 10.73 23.71
N ASN A 75 -11.17 10.47 24.83
CA ASN A 75 -9.92 11.16 25.13
C ASN A 75 -8.77 10.68 24.23
N GLU A 76 -7.73 11.50 24.10
CA GLU A 76 -6.59 11.23 23.22
C GLU A 76 -5.86 9.92 23.56
N GLU A 77 -5.70 9.60 24.86
CA GLU A 77 -5.03 8.37 25.30
C GLU A 77 -5.77 7.11 24.84
N THR A 78 -7.11 7.14 24.87
CA THR A 78 -7.96 6.03 24.42
C THR A 78 -7.83 5.83 22.92
N ILE A 79 -7.85 6.92 22.16
CA ILE A 79 -7.69 6.88 20.70
C ILE A 79 -6.29 6.40 20.32
N ALA A 80 -5.25 6.97 20.93
CA ALA A 80 -3.85 6.61 20.68
C ALA A 80 -3.60 5.12 20.98
N ARG A 81 -4.15 4.62 22.09
CA ARG A 81 -4.10 3.19 22.43
C ARG A 81 -4.85 2.32 21.44
N GLY A 82 -6.04 2.73 20.99
CA GLY A 82 -6.78 2.00 19.95
C GLY A 82 -5.99 1.90 18.65
N LEU A 83 -5.39 3.01 18.22
CA LEU A 83 -4.56 3.09 17.03
C LEU A 83 -3.27 2.27 17.14
N SER A 84 -2.65 2.21 18.32
CA SER A 84 -1.43 1.42 18.53
C SER A 84 -1.67 -0.09 18.49
N HIS A 85 -2.90 -0.54 18.68
CA HIS A 85 -3.31 -1.95 18.61
C HIS A 85 -4.03 -2.30 17.31
N TYR A 86 -4.08 -1.36 16.34
CA TYR A 86 -4.67 -1.62 15.03
C TYR A 86 -4.01 -2.85 14.39
N GLN A 87 -4.81 -3.64 13.69
CA GLN A 87 -4.32 -4.73 12.87
C GLN A 87 -4.89 -4.58 11.48
N ASN A 88 -4.02 -4.70 10.49
CA ASN A 88 -4.43 -4.70 9.10
C ASN A 88 -5.43 -5.83 8.86
N ALA A 89 -6.56 -5.49 8.24
CA ALA A 89 -7.50 -6.49 7.78
C ALA A 89 -6.81 -7.46 6.80
N PRO A 90 -7.31 -8.71 6.68
CA PRO A 90 -6.76 -9.68 5.74
C PRO A 90 -6.57 -9.08 4.35
N MET A 91 -5.42 -9.37 3.73
CA MET A 91 -5.08 -8.95 2.36
C MET A 91 -4.95 -7.44 2.15
N ARG A 92 -4.84 -6.63 3.23
CA ARG A 92 -4.63 -5.18 3.15
C ARG A 92 -3.27 -4.80 3.74
N GLN A 93 -2.25 -4.74 2.90
CA GLN A 93 -0.87 -4.40 3.28
C GLN A 93 -0.37 -5.21 4.51
N GLN A 94 -0.67 -6.51 4.56
CA GLN A 94 -0.17 -7.39 5.62
C GLN A 94 1.29 -7.74 5.32
N ILE A 95 2.21 -7.23 6.16
CA ILE A 95 3.64 -7.46 6.01
C ILE A 95 4.02 -8.69 6.84
N ARG A 96 4.69 -9.65 6.20
CA ARG A 96 5.12 -10.91 6.80
C ARG A 96 6.61 -11.09 6.56
N ASP A 97 7.34 -11.36 7.62
CA ASP A 97 8.71 -11.87 7.52
C ASP A 97 8.65 -13.37 7.27
N CYS A 98 9.13 -13.81 6.10
CA CYS A 98 9.15 -15.21 5.68
C CYS A 98 10.52 -15.87 5.93
N GLY A 99 11.38 -15.25 6.75
CA GLY A 99 12.73 -15.71 7.06
C GLY A 99 13.74 -15.24 6.01
N SER A 100 13.66 -15.77 4.79
CA SER A 100 14.59 -15.41 3.71
C SER A 100 14.17 -14.18 2.91
N PHE A 101 12.92 -13.74 3.01
CA PHE A 101 12.39 -12.57 2.29
C PHE A 101 11.19 -11.99 3.07
N VAL A 102 10.75 -10.79 2.69
CA VAL A 102 9.58 -10.12 3.26
C VAL A 102 8.45 -10.12 2.22
N LEU A 103 7.24 -10.50 2.62
CA LEU A 103 6.04 -10.47 1.79
C LEU A 103 5.09 -9.38 2.25
N ILE A 104 4.68 -8.51 1.33
CA ILE A 104 3.61 -7.54 1.48
C ILE A 104 2.38 -8.07 0.73
N ASP A 105 1.43 -8.57 1.50
CA ASP A 105 0.14 -9.04 0.98
C ASP A 105 -0.87 -7.88 0.96
N ASP A 106 -1.11 -7.34 -0.23
CA ASP A 106 -2.09 -6.30 -0.49
C ASP A 106 -3.06 -6.71 -1.61
N SER A 107 -3.45 -7.97 -1.56
CA SER A 107 -4.18 -8.68 -2.60
C SER A 107 -5.71 -8.50 -2.58
N TYR A 108 -6.27 -7.66 -1.68
CA TYR A 108 -7.72 -7.45 -1.60
C TYR A 108 -8.30 -6.67 -2.77
N ASN A 109 -7.71 -5.51 -3.08
CA ASN A 109 -8.17 -4.66 -4.17
C ASN A 109 -7.05 -3.74 -4.65
N ALA A 110 -7.20 -3.21 -5.87
CA ALA A 110 -6.26 -2.28 -6.46
C ALA A 110 -6.98 -1.11 -7.12
N SER A 111 -6.38 0.06 -6.96
CA SER A 111 -6.67 1.30 -7.68
C SER A 111 -5.33 1.99 -7.96
N PRO A 112 -5.25 2.98 -8.86
CA PRO A 112 -3.99 3.63 -9.18
C PRO A 112 -3.33 4.27 -7.94
N GLU A 113 -4.09 5.00 -7.14
CA GLU A 113 -3.59 5.63 -5.91
C GLU A 113 -3.13 4.60 -4.88
N ALA A 114 -3.94 3.56 -4.62
CA ALA A 114 -3.58 2.51 -3.68
C ALA A 114 -2.34 1.73 -4.15
N THR A 115 -2.17 1.53 -5.46
CA THR A 115 -1.02 0.82 -6.02
C THR A 115 0.26 1.62 -5.88
N ARG A 116 0.22 2.94 -6.09
CA ARG A 116 1.38 3.83 -5.82
C ARG A 116 1.79 3.76 -4.34
N ALA A 117 0.81 3.83 -3.43
CA ALA A 117 1.08 3.75 -2.01
C ALA A 117 1.75 2.41 -1.60
N SER A 118 1.29 1.28 -2.15
CA SER A 118 1.90 -0.02 -1.87
C SER A 118 3.31 -0.16 -2.46
N LEU A 119 3.56 0.46 -3.62
CA LEU A 119 4.89 0.53 -4.24
C LEU A 119 5.86 1.40 -3.41
N ASP A 120 5.39 2.50 -2.84
CA ASP A 120 6.18 3.34 -1.95
C ASP A 120 6.57 2.57 -0.68
N VAL A 121 5.62 1.81 -0.11
CA VAL A 121 5.88 0.96 1.05
C VAL A 121 6.90 -0.11 0.69
N LEU A 122 6.71 -0.82 -0.42
CA LEU A 122 7.67 -1.80 -0.94
C LEU A 122 9.08 -1.22 -1.00
N LYS A 123 9.24 -0.04 -1.61
CA LYS A 123 10.56 0.59 -1.74
C LYS A 123 11.14 1.03 -0.39
N SER A 124 10.29 1.53 0.51
CA SER A 124 10.73 2.09 1.80
C SER A 124 11.28 1.05 2.77
N ILE A 125 10.79 -0.20 2.73
CA ILE A 125 11.22 -1.26 3.65
C ILE A 125 12.21 -2.26 3.05
N ALA A 126 12.40 -2.22 1.74
CA ALA A 126 13.28 -3.15 1.05
C ALA A 126 14.73 -2.99 1.50
N LYS A 127 15.37 -4.11 1.81
CA LYS A 127 16.79 -4.18 2.18
C LYS A 127 17.69 -4.68 1.05
N ALA A 128 17.11 -5.38 0.09
CA ALA A 128 17.77 -5.94 -1.08
C ALA A 128 16.90 -5.72 -2.32
N ARG A 129 16.76 -6.75 -3.17
CA ARG A 129 15.92 -6.68 -4.37
C ARG A 129 14.45 -6.44 -4.01
N THR A 130 13.74 -5.70 -4.86
CA THR A 130 12.30 -5.48 -4.82
C THR A 130 11.61 -6.19 -5.98
N THR A 131 10.57 -6.97 -5.67
CA THR A 131 9.68 -7.54 -6.68
C THR A 131 8.25 -7.09 -6.43
N ALA A 132 7.60 -6.54 -7.45
CA ALA A 132 6.17 -6.25 -7.45
C ALA A 132 5.42 -7.21 -8.38
N VAL A 133 4.42 -7.88 -7.86
CA VAL A 133 3.45 -8.67 -8.62
C VAL A 133 2.16 -7.86 -8.67
N LEU A 134 1.86 -7.29 -9.83
CA LEU A 134 0.73 -6.39 -10.03
C LEU A 134 -0.24 -7.03 -11.03
N ALA A 135 -1.46 -7.29 -10.57
CA ALA A 135 -2.55 -7.73 -11.44
C ALA A 135 -3.50 -6.59 -11.79
N ASP A 136 -4.44 -6.88 -12.68
CA ASP A 136 -5.35 -5.88 -13.24
C ASP A 136 -6.07 -5.07 -12.16
N MET A 137 -6.08 -3.76 -12.37
CA MET A 137 -6.96 -2.80 -11.69
C MET A 137 -8.27 -2.72 -12.48
N LEU A 138 -9.31 -3.39 -11.98
CA LEU A 138 -10.64 -3.43 -12.57
C LEU A 138 -11.41 -2.13 -12.28
N GLU A 139 -12.53 -1.91 -12.97
CA GLU A 139 -13.44 -0.76 -12.79
C GLU A 139 -12.86 0.63 -13.15
N LEU A 140 -11.82 0.68 -14.00
CA LEU A 140 -11.22 1.94 -14.48
C LEU A 140 -11.86 2.50 -15.76
N GLY A 141 -12.76 1.76 -16.41
CA GLY A 141 -13.38 2.15 -17.68
C GLY A 141 -12.35 2.51 -18.75
N ASP A 142 -12.61 3.59 -19.49
CA ASP A 142 -11.76 4.04 -20.59
C ASP A 142 -10.35 4.47 -20.16
N ALA A 143 -10.15 4.78 -18.88
CA ALA A 143 -8.85 5.15 -18.34
C ALA A 143 -7.94 3.95 -18.05
N ALA A 144 -8.45 2.72 -18.14
CA ALA A 144 -7.74 1.50 -17.70
C ALA A 144 -6.33 1.39 -18.30
N ALA A 145 -6.19 1.47 -19.61
CA ALA A 145 -4.88 1.32 -20.27
C ALA A 145 -3.89 2.41 -19.84
N ALA A 146 -4.34 3.66 -19.80
CA ALA A 146 -3.50 4.80 -19.43
C ALA A 146 -3.05 4.72 -17.96
N GLU A 147 -3.96 4.36 -17.05
CA GLU A 147 -3.63 4.23 -15.63
C GLU A 147 -2.69 3.07 -15.34
N HIS A 148 -2.88 1.90 -15.98
CA HIS A 148 -1.93 0.78 -15.86
C HIS A 148 -0.54 1.19 -16.37
N TYR A 149 -0.46 1.84 -17.54
CA TYR A 149 0.80 2.37 -18.07
C TYR A 149 1.46 3.36 -17.09
N ASN A 150 0.68 4.27 -16.50
CA ASN A 150 1.16 5.25 -15.54
C ASN A 150 1.68 4.61 -14.24
N ILE A 151 1.11 3.46 -13.82
CA ILE A 151 1.64 2.67 -12.71
C ILE A 151 2.97 2.04 -13.08
N GLY A 152 3.09 1.44 -14.28
CA GLY A 152 4.36 0.90 -14.77
C GLY A 152 5.47 1.95 -14.81
N LYS A 153 5.16 3.13 -15.36
CA LYS A 153 6.06 4.28 -15.37
C LYS A 153 6.50 4.69 -13.97
N TYR A 154 5.55 4.76 -13.02
CA TYR A 154 5.84 5.12 -11.64
C TYR A 154 6.74 4.09 -10.94
N LEU A 155 6.44 2.80 -11.12
CA LEU A 155 7.21 1.68 -10.60
C LEU A 155 8.68 1.77 -11.03
N ALA A 156 8.93 2.05 -12.31
CA ALA A 156 10.28 2.24 -12.81
C ALA A 156 10.94 3.50 -12.21
N ALA A 157 10.20 4.61 -12.11
CA ALA A 157 10.71 5.89 -11.59
C ALA A 157 11.18 5.81 -10.12
N ILE A 158 10.52 5.00 -9.27
CA ILE A 158 10.93 4.80 -7.87
C ILE A 158 12.00 3.69 -7.72
N GLY A 159 12.43 3.08 -8.83
CA GLY A 159 13.49 2.08 -8.87
C GLY A 159 13.09 0.74 -8.24
N ILE A 160 11.93 0.19 -8.61
CA ILE A 160 11.61 -1.22 -8.35
C ILE A 160 12.36 -2.10 -9.35
N ASP A 161 13.02 -3.15 -8.84
CA ASP A 161 13.95 -3.98 -9.61
C ASP A 161 13.24 -4.93 -10.57
N ARG A 162 12.09 -5.47 -10.13
CA ARG A 162 11.35 -6.48 -10.88
C ARG A 162 9.84 -6.29 -10.82
N LEU A 163 9.19 -6.40 -11.98
CA LEU A 163 7.75 -6.44 -12.15
C LEU A 163 7.31 -7.78 -12.75
N ILE A 164 6.31 -8.42 -12.14
CA ILE A 164 5.51 -9.48 -12.76
C ILE A 164 4.07 -8.94 -12.90
N ALA A 165 3.69 -8.63 -14.14
CA ALA A 165 2.37 -8.11 -14.46
C ALA A 165 1.39 -9.25 -14.80
N VAL A 166 0.23 -9.31 -14.14
CA VAL A 166 -0.70 -10.45 -14.23
C VAL A 166 -2.05 -10.03 -14.81
N GLY A 167 -2.41 -10.59 -15.96
CA GLY A 167 -3.67 -10.31 -16.64
C GLY A 167 -3.55 -9.34 -17.82
N PRO A 168 -4.62 -9.22 -18.62
CA PRO A 168 -4.60 -8.50 -19.89
C PRO A 168 -4.36 -7.00 -19.74
N LEU A 169 -4.95 -6.32 -18.75
CA LEU A 169 -4.76 -4.88 -18.58
C LEU A 169 -3.36 -4.55 -18.04
N SER A 170 -2.81 -5.43 -17.19
CA SER A 170 -1.47 -5.29 -16.61
C SER A 170 -0.36 -5.40 -17.64
N ARG A 171 -0.65 -5.86 -18.87
CA ARG A 171 0.28 -5.72 -20.01
C ARG A 171 0.63 -4.25 -20.26
N HIS A 172 -0.28 -3.32 -20.03
CA HIS A 172 0.01 -1.89 -20.08
C HIS A 172 0.93 -1.45 -18.93
N THR A 173 0.81 -2.04 -17.74
CA THR A 173 1.75 -1.83 -16.62
C THR A 173 3.14 -2.31 -17.00
N ALA A 174 3.26 -3.51 -17.59
CA ALA A 174 4.52 -4.02 -18.10
C ALA A 174 5.14 -3.09 -19.14
N GLN A 175 4.34 -2.63 -20.10
CA GLN A 175 4.78 -1.68 -21.13
C GLN A 175 5.31 -0.39 -20.50
N GLY A 176 4.54 0.23 -19.58
CA GLY A 176 4.96 1.45 -18.89
C GLY A 176 6.23 1.28 -18.07
N ALA A 177 6.43 0.12 -17.43
CA ALA A 177 7.65 -0.17 -16.69
C ALA A 177 8.86 -0.35 -17.62
N ALA A 178 8.70 -1.09 -18.71
CA ALA A 178 9.77 -1.34 -19.69
C ALA A 178 10.20 -0.04 -20.39
N ASP A 179 9.25 0.77 -20.87
CA ASP A 179 9.52 2.04 -21.55
C ASP A 179 10.24 3.07 -20.66
N ASN A 180 10.13 2.90 -19.33
CA ASN A 180 10.74 3.80 -18.35
C ASN A 180 11.90 3.15 -17.57
N GLY A 181 12.43 2.02 -18.07
CA GLY A 181 13.71 1.48 -17.61
C GLY A 181 13.66 0.55 -16.40
N CYS A 182 12.53 -0.09 -16.11
CA CYS A 182 12.49 -1.15 -15.09
C CYS A 182 13.42 -2.32 -15.51
N PRO A 183 14.36 -2.77 -14.65
CA PRO A 183 15.38 -3.74 -15.04
C PRO A 183 14.85 -5.11 -15.47
N SER A 184 13.76 -5.58 -14.84
CA SER A 184 13.16 -6.88 -15.12
C SER A 184 11.64 -6.77 -15.17
N VAL A 185 11.08 -7.01 -16.35
CA VAL A 185 9.63 -6.96 -16.58
C VAL A 185 9.19 -8.27 -17.20
N GLN A 186 8.24 -8.94 -16.54
CA GLN A 186 7.66 -10.19 -16.99
C GLN A 186 6.13 -10.06 -16.98
N THR A 187 5.47 -10.82 -17.85
CA THR A 187 4.01 -10.89 -17.90
C THR A 187 3.55 -12.32 -17.64
N ALA A 188 2.37 -12.46 -17.04
CA ALA A 188 1.70 -13.73 -16.81
C ALA A 188 0.21 -13.55 -17.13
N ASP A 189 -0.42 -14.57 -17.70
CA ASP A 189 -1.86 -14.58 -17.93
C ASP A 189 -2.64 -15.08 -16.71
N THR A 190 -1.98 -15.83 -15.82
CA THR A 190 -2.61 -16.44 -14.64
C THR A 190 -1.76 -16.32 -13.38
N ASN A 191 -2.41 -16.42 -12.22
CA ASN A 191 -1.75 -16.47 -10.90
C ASN A 191 -0.75 -17.64 -10.80
N ALA A 192 -1.07 -18.80 -11.39
CA ALA A 192 -0.18 -19.96 -11.41
C ALA A 192 1.10 -19.70 -12.23
N GLN A 193 1.00 -19.02 -13.37
CA GLN A 193 2.15 -18.61 -14.15
C GLN A 193 2.99 -17.57 -13.41
N ALA A 194 2.36 -16.59 -12.77
CA ALA A 194 3.05 -15.60 -11.94
C ALA A 194 3.83 -16.26 -10.80
N TYR A 195 3.21 -17.23 -10.11
CA TYR A 195 3.88 -18.02 -9.07
C TYR A 195 5.04 -18.86 -9.61
N ALA A 196 4.89 -19.48 -10.79
CA ALA A 196 5.97 -20.25 -11.42
C ALA A 196 7.19 -19.36 -11.75
N LEU A 197 6.98 -18.08 -12.06
CA LEU A 197 8.05 -17.11 -12.24
C LEU A 197 8.73 -16.71 -10.92
N LEU A 198 8.03 -16.83 -9.78
CA LEU A 198 8.55 -16.47 -8.45
C LEU A 198 9.32 -17.61 -7.78
N LYS A 199 8.76 -18.83 -7.77
CA LYS A 199 9.13 -19.93 -6.86
C LYS A 199 10.64 -20.22 -6.76
N ASP A 200 11.38 -20.13 -7.87
CA ASP A 200 12.81 -20.47 -7.94
C ASP A 200 13.70 -19.23 -8.12
N THR A 201 13.13 -18.04 -7.99
CA THR A 201 13.83 -16.79 -8.28
C THR A 201 13.85 -15.81 -7.11
N ILE A 202 13.06 -16.04 -6.05
CA ILE A 202 13.10 -15.22 -4.84
C ILE A 202 14.48 -15.33 -4.20
N THR A 203 15.11 -14.18 -3.94
CA THR A 203 16.46 -14.09 -3.38
C THR A 203 16.44 -13.74 -1.90
N GLU A 204 17.51 -14.06 -1.18
CA GLU A 204 17.65 -13.69 0.23
C GLU A 204 17.57 -12.17 0.45
N GLY A 205 16.83 -11.75 1.47
CA GLY A 205 16.57 -10.36 1.82
C GLY A 205 15.59 -9.61 0.91
N GLU A 206 15.04 -10.28 -0.11
CA GLU A 206 14.10 -9.67 -1.05
C GLU A 206 12.82 -9.19 -0.36
N THR A 207 12.19 -8.15 -0.91
CA THR A 207 10.84 -7.76 -0.53
C THR A 207 9.91 -7.92 -1.72
N LEU A 208 8.84 -8.69 -1.52
CA LEU A 208 7.85 -9.06 -2.51
C LEU A 208 6.51 -8.39 -2.18
N LEU A 209 5.95 -7.64 -3.12
CA LEU A 209 4.58 -7.11 -3.05
C LEU A 209 3.68 -7.94 -3.97
N VAL A 210 2.48 -8.31 -3.49
CA VAL A 210 1.41 -8.87 -4.32
C VAL A 210 0.17 -8.00 -4.20
N LYS A 211 -0.34 -7.52 -5.34
CA LYS A 211 -1.50 -6.62 -5.40
C LYS A 211 -2.32 -6.82 -6.68
N GLY A 212 -3.64 -6.75 -6.57
CA GLY A 212 -4.57 -6.82 -7.68
C GLY A 212 -5.98 -6.45 -7.24
N SER A 213 -6.88 -6.17 -8.20
CA SER A 213 -8.30 -6.04 -7.87
C SER A 213 -8.87 -7.36 -7.33
N ARG A 214 -9.96 -7.28 -6.56
CA ARG A 214 -10.55 -8.46 -5.90
C ARG A 214 -10.85 -9.61 -6.87
N GLY A 215 -11.34 -9.28 -8.07
CA GLY A 215 -11.66 -10.26 -9.12
C GLY A 215 -10.44 -10.96 -9.74
N MET A 216 -9.22 -10.51 -9.44
CA MET A 216 -7.99 -11.16 -9.90
C MET A 216 -7.50 -12.27 -8.97
N HIS A 217 -8.07 -12.38 -7.76
CA HIS A 217 -7.75 -13.45 -6.80
C HIS A 217 -6.25 -13.62 -6.51
N THR A 218 -5.50 -12.51 -6.47
CA THR A 218 -4.05 -12.53 -6.27
C THR A 218 -3.61 -13.09 -4.91
N ASP A 219 -4.54 -13.28 -3.97
CA ASP A 219 -4.31 -14.06 -2.75
C ASP A 219 -3.88 -15.51 -3.03
N GLU A 220 -4.24 -16.08 -4.18
CA GLU A 220 -3.73 -17.38 -4.62
C GLU A 220 -2.20 -17.38 -4.76
N ILE A 221 -1.61 -16.29 -5.25
CA ILE A 221 -0.15 -16.14 -5.38
C ILE A 221 0.47 -16.08 -3.97
N VAL A 222 -0.13 -15.28 -3.07
CA VAL A 222 0.30 -15.15 -1.67
C VAL A 222 0.30 -16.51 -0.99
N ASN A 223 -0.80 -17.26 -1.10
CA ASN A 223 -0.95 -18.58 -0.47
C ASN A 223 0.08 -19.58 -1.00
N ASN A 224 0.31 -19.62 -2.31
CA ASN A 224 1.31 -20.53 -2.91
C ASN A 224 2.75 -20.19 -2.49
N VAL A 225 3.10 -18.90 -2.40
CA VAL A 225 4.39 -18.45 -1.88
C VAL A 225 4.57 -18.88 -0.42
N GLN A 226 3.53 -18.79 0.41
CA GLN A 226 3.58 -19.22 1.81
C GLN A 226 3.68 -20.73 1.98
N CYS A 227 2.84 -21.50 1.29
CA CYS A 227 2.83 -22.97 1.40
C CYS A 227 4.16 -23.59 1.00
N ALA A 228 4.82 -23.06 -0.03
CA ALA A 228 6.13 -23.55 -0.45
C ALA A 228 7.20 -23.38 0.64
N MET A 229 7.10 -22.33 1.46
CA MET A 229 8.05 -22.04 2.54
C MET A 229 7.83 -22.93 3.76
N CYS A 230 6.57 -23.28 4.07
CA CYS A 230 6.27 -24.24 5.16
C CYS A 230 6.80 -25.66 4.88
N ASN A 231 7.04 -26.01 3.61
CA ASN A 231 7.54 -27.34 3.22
C ASN A 231 9.08 -27.43 3.15
N VAL A 232 9.81 -26.34 3.45
CA VAL A 232 11.28 -26.27 3.44
C VAL A 232 11.88 -26.19 4.85
N GLN A 233 11.03 -26.10 5.89
CA GLN A 233 11.41 -26.24 7.31
C GLN A 233 11.19 -27.67 7.80
#